data_AF-A0A976JI93-F1
#
_entry.id   AF-A0A976JI93-F1
#
_cell.length_a   1.000
_cell.length_b   1.000
_cell.length_c   1.000
_cell.angle_alpha   90.00
_cell.angle_beta   90.00
_cell.angle_gamma   90.00
#
_symmetry.space_group_name_H-M   'P 1'
#
loop_
_entity.id
_entity.type
_entity.pdbx_description
1 polymer ?
#
loop_
_entity_poly.entity_id
_entity_poly.type
_entity_poly.pdbx_seq_one_letter_code
_entity_poly.pdbx_strand_id
1 'polypeptide(L)'
;RFDAGQVIKSPPIYQNLKVSSENTQAMSIPNYNMAYSSNDTRLYSKVIEKGRLVWLDTPPEFPESQKIKEYLNIDHLYGNVFKFLSGFSHSSIAMWPKGKKYSATISQDTEDQYENSVKLIEELNKSEIPFTWFIISDVAQKHRRLTKEMMSTGEIACHGDTHDKFSGLPLKDQVERVARCKKVLKELTGKEVIGFRPPYEEYDENTFSTMPNISNQYIFTETAPETMVPKVLISSDEENKRTLISINRSNSDDFEMWSTRKLDFRRSKKLIEREIEWIKKIGGSYNMNFHTQNIGSEENFDLIVHLIRTLKTDNEVSLSTISDLAEWWNTRHKLLLGQVIPDNLIQKYRPTIVTLKNDGSLEKTPVKEAGNSDSQTQL
;
A
#
# COMPACT_ATOMS: atom_id res chain seq x y z
N ARG A 1 44.81 -6.33 -19.31
CA ARG A 1 45.01 -7.10 -18.06
C ARG A 1 44.51 -6.20 -16.94
N PHE A 2 43.28 -6.43 -16.47
CA PHE A 2 42.77 -5.74 -15.30
C PHE A 2 43.28 -6.48 -14.07
N ASP A 3 44.07 -5.79 -13.27
CA ASP A 3 44.73 -6.29 -12.08
C ASP A 3 43.76 -6.16 -10.89
N ALA A 4 43.61 -7.26 -10.15
CA ALA A 4 42.72 -7.37 -9.02
C ALA A 4 43.53 -7.15 -7.73
N GLY A 5 43.20 -6.10 -6.97
CA GLY A 5 43.58 -6.01 -5.55
C GLY A 5 44.29 -4.73 -5.16
N GLN A 6 43.52 -3.74 -4.68
CA GLN A 6 44.01 -2.79 -3.68
C GLN A 6 42.87 -2.47 -2.72
N VAL A 7 42.97 -2.94 -1.47
CA VAL A 7 42.07 -2.55 -0.38
C VAL A 7 42.66 -1.30 0.27
N ILE A 8 42.00 -0.16 0.07
CA ILE A 8 42.35 1.10 0.75
C ILE A 8 41.45 1.22 1.99
N LYS A 9 42.05 1.29 3.19
CA LYS A 9 41.34 1.65 4.42
C LYS A 9 41.21 3.17 4.49
N SER A 10 39.99 3.69 4.33
CA SER A 10 39.65 5.09 4.56
C SER A 10 38.76 5.23 5.80
N PRO A 11 39.01 6.18 6.72
CA PRO A 11 38.08 6.49 7.80
C PRO A 11 36.77 7.11 7.24
N PRO A 12 35.66 7.07 8.00
CA PRO A 12 34.33 7.37 7.47
C PRO A 12 34.23 8.86 7.11
N ILE A 13 33.99 9.12 5.82
CA ILE A 13 33.93 10.48 5.24
C ILE A 13 32.58 11.18 5.57
N TYR A 14 31.76 10.64 6.47
CA TYR A 14 30.38 11.08 6.70
C TYR A 14 30.21 12.16 7.78
N GLN A 15 31.21 13.01 8.02
CA GLN A 15 31.02 14.19 8.88
C GLN A 15 30.94 15.45 8.02
N ASN A 16 29.73 16.02 7.96
CA ASN A 16 29.38 17.40 7.58
C ASN A 16 28.91 17.69 6.13
N LEU A 17 27.88 17.01 5.62
CA LEU A 17 27.06 17.56 4.51
C LEU A 17 25.56 17.35 4.76
N LYS A 18 24.78 18.44 4.70
CA LYS A 18 23.31 18.45 4.94
C LYS A 18 22.67 19.56 4.09
N VAL A 19 21.78 19.25 3.13
CA VAL A 19 20.97 20.25 2.37
C VAL A 19 19.60 19.69 1.93
N SER A 20 18.56 20.56 1.89
CA SER A 20 17.09 20.41 1.66
C SER A 20 16.58 20.77 0.24
N SER A 21 15.36 20.32 -0.14
CA SER A 21 14.57 20.65 -1.37
C SER A 21 13.08 20.50 -1.04
N GLU A 22 12.19 21.23 -1.73
CA GLU A 22 10.75 21.33 -1.42
C GLU A 22 9.80 20.49 -2.30
N ASN A 23 10.29 19.79 -3.34
CA ASN A 23 9.43 18.97 -4.19
C ASN A 23 9.77 17.48 -4.11
N THR A 24 8.77 16.68 -3.78
CA THR A 24 8.86 15.25 -3.53
C THR A 24 8.05 14.49 -4.58
N GLN A 25 8.67 13.65 -5.39
CA GLN A 25 8.07 12.39 -5.87
C GLN A 25 9.16 11.33 -6.08
N ALA A 26 8.91 10.11 -5.61
CA ALA A 26 9.68 8.94 -6.02
C ALA A 26 9.22 8.51 -7.42
N MET A 27 10.15 8.32 -8.36
CA MET A 27 9.85 7.56 -9.56
C MET A 27 10.04 6.08 -9.22
N SER A 28 8.93 5.32 -9.24
CA SER A 28 8.99 3.87 -9.36
C SER A 28 9.27 3.53 -10.82
N ILE A 29 10.37 2.82 -11.05
CA ILE A 29 10.63 2.16 -12.33
C ILE A 29 10.26 0.68 -12.09
N PRO A 30 9.18 0.19 -12.72
CA PRO A 30 8.71 -1.17 -12.50
C PRO A 30 9.80 -2.18 -12.88
N ASN A 31 9.95 -3.20 -12.04
CA ASN A 31 10.81 -4.35 -12.30
C ASN A 31 9.99 -5.49 -12.92
N TYR A 32 10.43 -5.99 -14.07
CA TYR A 32 9.98 -7.26 -14.62
C TYR A 32 11.13 -8.25 -14.54
N ASN A 33 11.32 -8.89 -13.38
CA ASN A 33 12.24 -10.02 -13.25
C ASN A 33 11.49 -11.24 -12.70
N MET A 34 11.42 -12.25 -13.58
CA MET A 34 11.09 -13.66 -13.36
C MET A 34 9.66 -14.00 -12.87
N ALA A 35 8.81 -14.31 -13.85
CA ALA A 35 7.67 -15.23 -13.83
C ALA A 35 6.50 -15.00 -12.83
N TYR A 36 6.69 -14.41 -11.64
CA TYR A 36 5.67 -14.49 -10.57
C TYR A 36 5.48 -13.22 -9.71
N SER A 37 6.28 -12.14 -9.83
CA SER A 37 6.05 -10.90 -9.07
C SER A 37 6.68 -9.63 -9.70
N SER A 38 6.17 -8.44 -9.35
CA SER A 38 6.84 -7.15 -9.63
C SER A 38 7.26 -6.45 -8.33
N ASN A 39 8.54 -6.08 -8.23
CA ASN A 39 9.09 -5.30 -7.11
C ASN A 39 9.49 -3.90 -7.60
N ASP A 40 8.78 -2.86 -7.15
CA ASP A 40 9.10 -1.48 -7.53
C ASP A 40 10.35 -0.97 -6.79
N THR A 41 11.42 -0.68 -7.53
CA THR A 41 12.64 -0.04 -6.97
C THR A 41 12.53 1.47 -7.15
N ARG A 42 12.80 2.26 -6.09
CA ARG A 42 12.62 3.72 -6.09
C ARG A 42 13.91 4.45 -6.46
N LEU A 43 13.77 5.50 -7.27
CA LEU A 43 14.80 6.54 -7.43
C LEU A 43 14.36 7.78 -6.65
N TYR A 44 15.14 8.15 -5.64
CA TYR A 44 14.99 9.41 -4.92
C TYR A 44 16.10 10.36 -5.39
N SER A 45 15.74 11.47 -6.01
CA SER A 45 16.71 12.49 -6.42
C SER A 45 16.38 13.80 -5.76
N LYS A 46 17.41 14.44 -5.21
CA LYS A 46 17.33 15.78 -4.65
C LYS A 46 18.47 16.58 -5.23
N VAL A 47 18.15 17.63 -5.98
CA VAL A 47 19.17 18.50 -6.60
C VAL A 47 19.78 19.39 -5.53
N ILE A 48 21.11 19.43 -5.45
CA ILE A 48 21.86 20.18 -4.43
C ILE A 48 22.70 21.34 -5.01
N GLU A 49 23.13 21.32 -6.29
CA GLU A 49 23.64 22.50 -7.04
C GLU A 49 23.96 22.15 -8.51
N LYS A 50 24.79 22.93 -9.25
CA LYS A 50 25.13 22.81 -10.71
C LYS A 50 25.80 21.48 -11.15
N GLY A 51 25.61 20.40 -10.41
CA GLY A 51 25.95 19.02 -10.72
C GLY A 51 24.91 18.07 -10.12
N ARG A 52 24.62 16.96 -10.81
CA ARG A 52 23.48 16.08 -10.48
C ARG A 52 23.89 15.01 -9.44
N LEU A 53 23.24 14.99 -8.28
CA LEU A 53 23.45 13.98 -7.22
C LEU A 53 22.15 13.18 -6.98
N VAL A 54 22.24 11.85 -6.94
CA VAL A 54 21.12 10.93 -6.68
C VAL A 54 21.40 10.15 -5.40
N TRP A 55 20.43 10.09 -4.48
CA TRP A 55 20.50 9.29 -3.26
C TRP A 55 19.54 8.11 -3.39
N LEU A 56 20.08 6.90 -3.48
CA LEU A 56 19.28 5.70 -3.61
C LEU A 56 19.41 4.93 -2.31
N ASP A 57 18.35 4.84 -1.53
CA ASP A 57 18.46 4.28 -0.19
C ASP A 57 17.26 3.42 0.16
N THR A 58 17.60 2.32 0.80
CA THR A 58 16.73 1.49 1.62
C THR A 58 16.13 2.35 2.75
N PRO A 59 14.91 2.05 3.21
CA PRO A 59 14.25 2.88 4.22
C PRO A 59 15.06 2.95 5.53
N PRO A 60 15.04 4.09 6.23
CA PRO A 60 15.70 4.22 7.53
C PRO A 60 15.04 3.32 8.57
N GLU A 61 15.88 2.80 9.45
CA GLU A 61 15.54 1.90 10.55
C GLU A 61 14.29 2.34 11.34
N PHE A 62 13.34 1.42 11.46
CA PHE A 62 12.32 1.40 12.51
C PHE A 62 12.37 0.00 13.16
N PRO A 63 11.98 -0.11 14.44
CA PRO A 63 12.78 -0.67 15.54
C PRO A 63 13.18 -2.15 15.41
N GLU A 64 14.44 -2.41 15.83
CA GLU A 64 15.21 -3.60 16.24
C GLU A 64 14.70 -5.06 16.10
N SER A 65 13.47 -5.36 15.71
CA SER A 65 12.89 -6.71 15.81
C SER A 65 12.79 -7.49 14.51
N GLN A 66 13.10 -6.92 13.35
CA GLN A 66 13.00 -7.63 12.08
C GLN A 66 14.33 -7.60 11.32
N LYS A 67 14.94 -8.79 11.21
CA LYS A 67 16.18 -9.03 10.46
C LYS A 67 15.96 -8.66 8.99
N ILE A 68 16.51 -7.52 8.59
CA ILE A 68 16.50 -7.00 7.23
C ILE A 68 17.17 -8.03 6.31
N LYS A 69 16.44 -8.60 5.34
CA LYS A 69 17.01 -9.45 4.29
C LYS A 69 17.62 -8.55 3.19
N GLU A 70 18.88 -8.16 3.39
CA GLU A 70 19.65 -7.15 2.63
C GLU A 70 20.12 -7.52 1.20
N TYR A 71 19.42 -8.34 0.41
CA TYR A 71 19.97 -8.79 -0.90
C TYR A 71 19.24 -8.31 -2.16
N LEU A 72 18.29 -7.38 -2.05
CA LEU A 72 17.46 -7.01 -3.21
C LEU A 72 17.98 -5.78 -3.97
N ASN A 73 18.55 -6.05 -5.15
CA ASN A 73 18.48 -5.22 -6.38
C ASN A 73 19.54 -4.14 -6.64
N ILE A 74 20.83 -4.49 -6.52
CA ILE A 74 21.94 -3.60 -6.92
C ILE A 74 21.94 -3.25 -8.43
N ASP A 75 21.56 -4.18 -9.31
CA ASP A 75 21.56 -3.96 -10.76
C ASP A 75 20.52 -2.91 -11.19
N HIS A 76 19.38 -2.86 -10.50
CA HIS A 76 18.32 -1.90 -10.76
C HIS A 76 18.67 -0.51 -10.21
N LEU A 77 19.36 -0.49 -9.06
CA LEU A 77 20.00 0.71 -8.55
C LEU A 77 20.91 1.33 -9.62
N TYR A 78 21.79 0.52 -10.20
CA TYR A 78 22.70 0.96 -11.25
C TYR A 78 21.96 1.43 -12.50
N GLY A 79 20.97 0.67 -12.99
CA GLY A 79 20.16 1.08 -14.14
C GLY A 79 19.48 2.43 -13.95
N ASN A 80 18.99 2.70 -12.73
CA ASN A 80 18.37 3.96 -12.34
C ASN A 80 19.39 5.11 -12.31
N VAL A 81 20.58 4.89 -11.73
CA VAL A 81 21.70 5.84 -11.81
C VAL A 81 22.03 6.17 -13.26
N PHE A 82 22.22 5.18 -14.12
CA PHE A 82 22.61 5.40 -15.51
C PHE A 82 21.55 6.16 -16.30
N LYS A 83 20.26 5.82 -16.14
CA LYS A 83 19.15 6.56 -16.77
C LYS A 83 19.17 8.03 -16.36
N PHE A 84 19.34 8.32 -15.08
CA PHE A 84 19.43 9.69 -14.61
C PHE A 84 20.67 10.44 -15.14
N LEU A 85 21.83 9.79 -15.10
CA LEU A 85 23.08 10.38 -15.58
C LEU A 85 23.07 10.63 -17.09
N SER A 86 22.32 9.83 -17.86
CA SER A 86 22.21 9.98 -19.32
C SER A 86 21.63 11.35 -19.76
N GLY A 87 20.87 12.03 -18.89
CA GLY A 87 20.30 13.34 -19.20
C GLY A 87 19.21 13.33 -20.26
N PHE A 88 18.60 12.17 -20.53
CA PHE A 88 17.38 12.07 -21.31
C PHE A 88 16.15 12.31 -20.42
N SER A 89 15.12 12.94 -20.98
CA SER A 89 13.82 13.00 -20.33
C SER A 89 13.26 11.59 -20.14
N HIS A 90 12.71 11.30 -18.97
CA HIS A 90 12.09 10.01 -18.67
C HIS A 90 10.66 10.20 -18.19
N SER A 91 9.74 9.43 -18.76
CA SER A 91 8.31 9.46 -18.44
C SER A 91 7.88 8.11 -17.86
N SER A 92 6.99 8.15 -16.87
CA SER A 92 6.36 6.96 -16.29
C SER A 92 4.96 7.28 -15.79
N ILE A 93 4.13 6.26 -15.57
CA ILE A 93 2.83 6.43 -14.92
C ILE A 93 3.05 6.75 -13.45
N ALA A 94 2.43 7.85 -12.99
CA ALA A 94 2.41 8.28 -11.60
C ALA A 94 2.07 7.11 -10.69
N MET A 95 2.67 7.09 -9.50
CA MET A 95 2.46 5.99 -8.57
C MET A 95 1.03 5.98 -8.02
N TRP A 96 0.41 7.15 -7.89
CA TRP A 96 -0.91 7.32 -7.30
C TRP A 96 -1.89 7.99 -8.27
N PRO A 97 -3.21 7.72 -8.13
CA PRO A 97 -4.24 8.34 -8.94
C PRO A 97 -4.12 9.86 -8.99
N LYS A 98 -4.53 10.49 -10.10
CA LYS A 98 -4.50 11.96 -10.29
C LYS A 98 -3.11 12.61 -10.07
N GLY A 99 -2.03 11.82 -10.10
CA GLY A 99 -0.67 12.30 -9.83
C GLY A 99 -0.46 12.77 -8.40
N LYS A 100 -1.23 12.25 -7.43
CA LYS A 100 -1.06 12.50 -5.98
C LYS A 100 0.34 12.11 -5.52
N LYS A 101 0.77 12.69 -4.39
CA LYS A 101 2.13 12.52 -3.87
C LYS A 101 2.30 11.21 -3.12
N TYR A 102 1.29 10.83 -2.36
CA TYR A 102 1.25 9.59 -1.57
C TYR A 102 -0.18 9.04 -1.56
N SER A 103 -0.35 7.81 -1.10
CA SER A 103 -1.68 7.20 -0.87
C SER A 103 -1.91 6.95 0.61
N ALA A 104 -3.17 6.88 1.02
CA ALA A 104 -3.53 6.39 2.35
C ALA A 104 -4.79 5.53 2.31
N THR A 105 -4.83 4.53 3.17
CA THR A 105 -6.01 3.73 3.48
C THR A 105 -6.22 3.70 4.99
N ILE A 106 -7.47 3.66 5.42
CA ILE A 106 -7.84 3.46 6.82
C ILE A 106 -8.74 2.23 6.90
N SER A 107 -8.43 1.33 7.81
CA SER A 107 -9.17 0.08 7.99
C SER A 107 -9.30 -0.30 9.46
N GLN A 108 -10.26 -1.17 9.75
CA GLN A 108 -10.42 -1.77 11.06
C GLN A 108 -10.57 -3.29 11.00
N ASP A 109 -9.79 -3.98 11.81
CA ASP A 109 -9.98 -5.38 12.16
C ASP A 109 -11.14 -5.45 13.15
N THR A 110 -12.25 -6.04 12.68
CA THR A 110 -13.55 -6.03 13.34
C THR A 110 -13.82 -7.40 13.96
N GLU A 111 -13.41 -7.54 15.22
CA GLU A 111 -13.25 -8.83 15.90
C GLU A 111 -13.90 -8.88 17.29
N ASP A 112 -13.28 -8.30 18.30
CA ASP A 112 -13.75 -8.27 19.69
C ASP A 112 -14.31 -6.89 20.03
N GLN A 113 -15.27 -6.84 20.95
CA GLN A 113 -16.01 -5.62 21.30
C GLN A 113 -16.57 -4.90 20.04
N TYR A 114 -17.23 -5.68 19.20
CA TYR A 114 -17.73 -5.29 17.86
C TYR A 114 -18.56 -3.99 17.88
N GLU A 115 -19.28 -3.73 18.99
CA GLU A 115 -20.09 -2.53 19.21
C GLU A 115 -19.28 -1.22 19.25
N ASN A 116 -17.98 -1.27 19.52
CA ASN A 116 -17.13 -0.07 19.55
C ASN A 116 -17.08 0.62 18.17
N SER A 117 -17.40 -0.09 17.09
CA SER A 117 -17.48 0.50 15.75
C SER A 117 -18.67 1.44 15.55
N VAL A 118 -19.68 1.47 16.43
CA VAL A 118 -20.88 2.33 16.25
C VAL A 118 -20.49 3.81 16.13
N LYS A 119 -19.64 4.31 17.03
CA LYS A 119 -19.16 5.70 16.97
C LYS A 119 -18.34 5.97 15.72
N LEU A 120 -17.57 4.99 15.27
CA LEU A 120 -16.76 5.10 14.05
C LEU A 120 -17.66 5.18 12.81
N ILE A 121 -18.74 4.39 12.74
CA ILE A 121 -19.73 4.47 11.65
C ILE A 121 -20.36 5.87 11.60
N GLU A 122 -20.71 6.46 12.74
CA GLU A 122 -21.22 7.83 12.78
C GLU A 122 -20.20 8.86 12.26
N GLU A 123 -18.93 8.71 12.62
CA GLU A 123 -17.87 9.59 12.13
C GLU A 123 -17.60 9.39 10.63
N LEU A 124 -17.63 8.16 10.14
CA LEU A 124 -17.47 7.86 8.71
C LEU A 124 -18.61 8.43 7.87
N ASN A 125 -19.85 8.41 8.38
CA ASN A 125 -20.99 9.07 7.73
C ASN A 125 -20.82 10.60 7.67
N LYS A 126 -20.26 11.23 8.71
CA LYS A 126 -20.01 12.69 8.72
C LYS A 126 -18.83 13.08 7.84
N SER A 127 -17.80 12.25 7.83
CA SER A 127 -16.54 12.53 7.15
C SER A 127 -16.54 12.07 5.70
N GLU A 128 -17.42 11.15 5.31
CA GLU A 128 -17.56 10.60 3.94
C GLU A 128 -16.21 10.15 3.35
N ILE A 129 -15.32 9.64 4.20
CA ILE A 129 -14.03 9.12 3.75
C ILE A 129 -14.15 7.66 3.31
N PRO A 130 -13.35 7.21 2.34
CA PRO A 130 -13.19 5.79 2.06
C PRO A 130 -12.63 5.03 3.28
N PHE A 131 -13.22 3.87 3.56
CA PHE A 131 -12.84 3.01 4.69
C PHE A 131 -13.01 1.52 4.34
N THR A 132 -12.20 0.64 4.94
CA THR A 132 -12.31 -0.81 4.78
C THR A 132 -12.48 -1.54 6.12
N TRP A 133 -13.51 -2.37 6.24
CA TRP A 133 -13.77 -3.22 7.39
C TRP A 133 -13.26 -4.64 7.12
N PHE A 134 -12.30 -5.12 7.90
CA PHE A 134 -11.89 -6.52 7.91
C PHE A 134 -12.74 -7.27 8.93
N ILE A 135 -13.65 -8.13 8.47
CA ILE A 135 -14.68 -8.72 9.33
C ILE A 135 -14.52 -10.23 9.45
N ILE A 136 -14.59 -10.73 10.67
CA ILE A 136 -14.70 -12.16 10.98
C ILE A 136 -16.15 -12.59 10.79
N SER A 137 -16.40 -13.59 9.93
CA SER A 137 -17.78 -13.92 9.56
C SER A 137 -18.62 -14.49 10.70
N ASP A 138 -18.02 -15.22 11.64
CA ASP A 138 -18.74 -15.76 12.80
C ASP A 138 -19.21 -14.67 13.76
N VAL A 139 -18.44 -13.59 13.88
CA VAL A 139 -18.85 -12.41 14.65
C VAL A 139 -19.94 -11.66 13.89
N ALA A 140 -19.76 -11.44 12.58
CA ALA A 140 -20.76 -10.77 11.74
C ALA A 140 -22.17 -11.40 11.83
N GLN A 141 -22.25 -12.73 11.91
CA GLN A 141 -23.51 -13.45 12.07
C GLN A 141 -24.24 -13.13 13.38
N LYS A 142 -23.50 -12.81 14.45
CA LYS A 142 -24.05 -12.41 15.74
C LYS A 142 -24.45 -10.92 15.76
N HIS A 143 -23.78 -10.09 14.96
CA HIS A 143 -23.98 -8.63 14.90
C HIS A 143 -24.52 -8.14 13.54
N ARG A 144 -25.46 -8.89 12.94
CA ARG A 144 -25.94 -8.68 11.55
C ARG A 144 -26.37 -7.25 11.23
N ARG A 145 -27.06 -6.58 12.16
CA ARG A 145 -27.52 -5.19 11.95
C ARG A 145 -26.32 -4.25 11.83
N LEU A 146 -25.37 -4.35 12.75
CA LEU A 146 -24.18 -3.52 12.78
C LEU A 146 -23.26 -3.80 11.57
N THR A 147 -23.11 -5.06 11.16
CA THR A 147 -22.39 -5.40 9.92
C THR A 147 -23.03 -4.77 8.67
N LYS A 148 -24.38 -4.70 8.61
CA LYS A 148 -25.08 -4.01 7.51
C LYS A 148 -24.86 -2.50 7.55
N GLU A 149 -24.74 -1.90 8.74
CA GLU A 149 -24.41 -0.48 8.88
C GLU A 149 -22.97 -0.22 8.41
N MET A 150 -22.00 -1.06 8.76
CA MET A 150 -20.61 -0.99 8.23
C MET A 150 -20.55 -1.00 6.70
N MET A 151 -21.38 -1.83 6.05
CA MET A 151 -21.45 -1.90 4.59
C MET A 151 -21.83 -0.57 3.93
N SER A 152 -22.64 0.24 4.63
CA SER A 152 -23.10 1.53 4.13
C SER A 152 -22.00 2.60 4.18
N THR A 153 -20.97 2.42 4.99
CA THR A 153 -19.88 3.39 5.21
C THR A 153 -18.54 2.99 4.62
N GLY A 154 -18.39 1.76 4.13
CA GLY A 154 -17.10 1.30 3.60
C GLY A 154 -17.13 -0.03 2.85
N GLU A 155 -15.94 -0.45 2.45
CA GLU A 155 -15.69 -1.77 1.89
C GLU A 155 -15.79 -2.85 2.98
N ILE A 156 -16.33 -4.01 2.64
CA ILE A 156 -16.32 -5.21 3.50
C ILE A 156 -15.30 -6.21 2.94
N ALA A 157 -14.29 -6.52 3.74
CA ALA A 157 -13.23 -7.46 3.44
C ALA A 157 -13.24 -8.63 4.44
N CYS A 158 -12.72 -9.79 4.02
CA CYS A 158 -12.70 -10.98 4.88
C CYS A 158 -11.53 -10.94 5.86
N HIS A 159 -11.80 -11.23 7.14
CA HIS A 159 -10.78 -11.44 8.18
C HIS A 159 -10.77 -12.87 8.73
N GLY A 160 -11.19 -13.84 7.92
CA GLY A 160 -11.36 -15.23 8.33
C GLY A 160 -12.78 -15.57 8.76
N ASP A 161 -13.08 -16.87 8.82
CA ASP A 161 -14.35 -17.35 9.35
C ASP A 161 -14.39 -17.24 10.88
N THR A 162 -13.28 -17.59 11.51
CA THR A 162 -12.91 -17.33 12.91
C THR A 162 -11.62 -16.52 13.00
N HIS A 163 -11.25 -16.06 14.20
CA HIS A 163 -9.95 -15.41 14.44
C HIS A 163 -8.78 -16.41 14.54
N ASP A 164 -8.95 -17.68 14.17
CA ASP A 164 -7.85 -18.65 14.26
C ASP A 164 -6.83 -18.45 13.13
N LYS A 165 -5.55 -18.69 13.43
CA LYS A 165 -4.46 -18.59 12.45
C LYS A 165 -4.68 -19.48 11.22
N PHE A 166 -4.20 -19.02 10.06
CA PHE A 166 -4.23 -19.78 8.81
C PHE A 166 -2.93 -20.54 8.54
N SER A 167 -1.81 -19.99 9.01
CA SER A 167 -0.47 -20.57 8.89
C SER A 167 -0.43 -22.03 9.37
N GLY A 168 0.17 -22.90 8.55
CA GLY A 168 0.31 -24.32 8.87
C GLY A 168 -0.93 -25.17 8.62
N LEU A 169 -2.07 -24.59 8.23
CA LEU A 169 -3.21 -25.37 7.74
C LEU A 169 -2.97 -25.85 6.30
N PRO A 170 -3.47 -27.03 5.92
CA PRO A 170 -3.50 -27.48 4.54
C PRO A 170 -4.17 -26.47 3.61
N LEU A 171 -3.69 -26.37 2.36
CA LEU A 171 -4.25 -25.47 1.34
C LEU A 171 -5.78 -25.56 1.21
N LYS A 172 -6.32 -26.77 1.21
CA LYS A 172 -7.77 -27.02 1.12
C LYS A 172 -8.52 -26.35 2.27
N ASP A 173 -8.02 -26.46 3.49
CA ASP A 173 -8.68 -25.92 4.68
C ASP A 173 -8.63 -24.38 4.66
N GLN A 174 -7.51 -23.80 4.24
CA GLN A 174 -7.40 -22.35 4.04
C GLN A 174 -8.40 -21.85 2.99
N VAL A 175 -8.50 -22.53 1.83
CA VAL A 175 -9.49 -22.24 0.77
C VAL A 175 -10.90 -22.26 1.32
N GLU A 176 -11.28 -23.32 2.04
CA GLU A 176 -12.63 -23.46 2.59
C GLU A 176 -12.95 -22.38 3.63
N ARG A 177 -12.01 -22.07 4.53
CA ARG A 177 -12.19 -21.02 5.55
C ARG A 177 -12.43 -19.65 4.95
N VAL A 178 -11.58 -19.22 3.99
CA VAL A 178 -11.78 -17.92 3.34
C VAL A 178 -13.06 -17.92 2.49
N ALA A 179 -13.36 -19.01 1.78
CA ALA A 179 -14.60 -19.12 1.00
C ALA A 179 -15.86 -19.03 1.88
N ARG A 180 -15.86 -19.66 3.07
CA ARG A 180 -16.95 -19.55 4.06
C ARG A 180 -17.14 -18.11 4.51
N CYS A 181 -16.06 -17.47 4.92
CA CYS A 181 -16.07 -16.07 5.34
C CYS A 181 -16.68 -15.16 4.27
N LYS A 182 -16.18 -15.25 3.04
CA LYS A 182 -16.68 -14.47 1.90
C LYS A 182 -18.16 -14.73 1.62
N LYS A 183 -18.58 -15.99 1.64
CA LYS A 183 -19.98 -16.39 1.42
C LYS A 183 -20.91 -15.76 2.46
N VAL A 184 -20.59 -15.90 3.74
CA VAL A 184 -21.40 -15.36 4.84
C VAL A 184 -21.48 -13.84 4.76
N LEU A 185 -20.34 -13.15 4.55
CA LEU A 185 -20.33 -11.70 4.43
C LEU A 185 -21.13 -11.21 3.22
N LYS A 186 -21.03 -11.89 2.07
CA LYS A 186 -21.86 -11.60 0.89
C LYS A 186 -23.35 -11.81 1.17
N GLU A 187 -23.74 -12.88 1.84
CA GLU A 187 -25.13 -13.13 2.22
C GLU A 187 -25.69 -12.08 3.19
N LEU A 188 -24.85 -11.55 4.09
CA LEU A 188 -25.25 -10.50 5.03
C LEU A 188 -25.36 -9.12 4.39
N THR A 189 -24.45 -8.81 3.45
CA THR A 189 -24.23 -7.44 2.95
C THR A 189 -24.69 -7.22 1.51
N GLY A 190 -24.88 -8.29 0.74
CA GLY A 190 -25.21 -8.25 -0.69
C GLY A 190 -24.04 -7.85 -1.60
N LYS A 191 -22.84 -7.60 -1.05
CA LYS A 191 -21.65 -7.19 -1.82
C LYS A 191 -20.68 -8.35 -1.96
N GLU A 192 -19.99 -8.41 -3.09
CA GLU A 192 -18.86 -9.32 -3.27
C GLU A 192 -17.71 -8.93 -2.36
N VAL A 193 -17.10 -9.92 -1.73
CA VAL A 193 -15.90 -9.74 -0.90
C VAL A 193 -14.68 -10.12 -1.73
N ILE A 194 -13.78 -9.17 -1.97
CA ILE A 194 -12.60 -9.38 -2.84
C ILE A 194 -11.27 -9.24 -2.10
N GLY A 195 -11.32 -8.78 -0.84
CA GLY A 195 -10.18 -8.62 0.05
C GLY A 195 -10.07 -9.71 1.09
N PHE A 196 -8.83 -10.01 1.50
CA PHE A 196 -8.57 -10.87 2.65
C PHE A 196 -7.43 -10.30 3.49
N ARG A 197 -7.57 -10.36 4.80
CA ARG A 197 -6.52 -10.12 5.79
C ARG A 197 -6.44 -11.33 6.71
N PRO A 198 -5.31 -12.05 6.78
CA PRO A 198 -5.19 -13.19 7.68
C PRO A 198 -5.19 -12.71 9.15
N PRO A 199 -5.92 -13.40 10.05
CA PRO A 199 -5.79 -13.23 11.50
C PRO A 199 -4.33 -13.33 11.97
N TYR A 200 -3.99 -12.56 13.01
CA TYR A 200 -2.63 -12.47 13.58
C TYR A 200 -1.54 -12.03 12.59
N GLU A 201 -1.92 -11.57 11.39
CA GLU A 201 -1.00 -11.30 10.28
C GLU A 201 -0.17 -12.53 9.87
N GLU A 202 -0.59 -13.73 10.26
CA GLU A 202 0.13 -14.97 10.01
C GLU A 202 -0.37 -15.64 8.72
N TYR A 203 0.55 -15.83 7.77
CA TYR A 203 0.29 -16.50 6.51
C TYR A 203 1.50 -17.32 6.06
N ASP A 204 1.27 -18.21 5.11
CA ASP A 204 2.30 -19.02 4.47
C ASP A 204 2.10 -19.08 2.94
N GLU A 205 2.90 -19.88 2.25
CA GLU A 205 2.79 -20.07 0.80
C GLU A 205 1.41 -20.62 0.39
N ASN A 206 0.77 -21.43 1.24
CA ASN A 206 -0.59 -21.93 0.99
C ASN A 206 -1.62 -20.80 1.08
N THR A 207 -1.42 -19.82 1.97
CA THR A 207 -2.29 -18.63 2.04
C THR A 207 -2.27 -17.85 0.74
N PHE A 208 -1.09 -17.57 0.17
CA PHE A 208 -1.02 -16.90 -1.14
C PHE A 208 -1.60 -17.76 -2.26
N SER A 209 -1.33 -19.06 -2.25
CA SER A 209 -1.88 -20.00 -3.25
C SER A 209 -3.41 -20.14 -3.15
N THR A 210 -3.99 -19.87 -1.99
CA THR A 210 -5.44 -19.84 -1.80
C THR A 210 -6.09 -18.67 -2.55
N MET A 211 -5.48 -17.48 -2.53
CA MET A 211 -6.13 -16.24 -2.97
C MET A 211 -6.64 -16.26 -4.43
N PRO A 212 -5.85 -16.73 -5.43
CA PRO A 212 -6.35 -16.86 -6.79
C PRO A 212 -7.55 -17.79 -6.90
N ASN A 213 -7.55 -18.93 -6.18
CA ASN A 213 -8.58 -19.98 -6.28
C ASN A 213 -9.97 -19.50 -5.82
N ILE A 214 -10.01 -18.50 -4.95
CA ILE A 214 -11.25 -17.95 -4.40
C ILE A 214 -11.57 -16.54 -4.94
N SER A 215 -10.89 -16.12 -6.01
CA SER A 215 -11.12 -14.83 -6.67
C SER A 215 -10.90 -13.62 -5.75
N ASN A 216 -9.89 -13.68 -4.90
CA ASN A 216 -9.40 -12.49 -4.18
C ASN A 216 -8.58 -11.61 -5.11
N GLN A 217 -8.73 -10.29 -4.98
CA GLN A 217 -7.97 -9.29 -5.75
C GLN A 217 -6.80 -8.71 -4.95
N TYR A 218 -6.91 -8.72 -3.62
CA TYR A 218 -5.81 -8.32 -2.75
C TYR A 218 -5.74 -9.15 -1.47
N ILE A 219 -4.55 -9.13 -0.87
CA ILE A 219 -4.28 -9.57 0.48
C ILE A 219 -3.64 -8.42 1.26
N PHE A 220 -4.13 -8.16 2.47
CA PHE A 220 -3.58 -7.15 3.37
C PHE A 220 -2.76 -7.83 4.47
N THR A 221 -1.47 -7.58 4.48
CA THR A 221 -0.42 -8.35 5.18
C THR A 221 0.17 -7.58 6.36
N GLU A 222 1.21 -8.13 6.99
CA GLU A 222 1.86 -7.59 8.17
C GLU A 222 2.55 -6.23 7.93
N THR A 223 3.10 -5.68 9.01
CA THR A 223 3.97 -4.52 8.93
C THR A 223 5.28 -4.87 8.25
N ALA A 224 5.50 -4.28 7.07
CA ALA A 224 6.71 -4.43 6.26
C ALA A 224 7.28 -3.03 5.96
N PRO A 225 7.97 -2.40 6.93
CA PRO A 225 8.44 -1.02 6.78
C PRO A 225 9.50 -0.87 5.66
N GLU A 226 10.09 -1.98 5.22
CA GLU A 226 11.03 -2.04 4.11
C GLU A 226 10.38 -1.84 2.75
N THR A 227 9.06 -2.04 2.63
CA THR A 227 8.30 -1.80 1.40
C THR A 227 7.10 -0.90 1.66
N MET A 228 7.08 0.28 1.04
CA MET A 228 6.01 1.26 1.28
C MET A 228 5.07 1.45 0.08
N VAL A 229 4.95 0.43 -0.77
CA VAL A 229 4.08 0.33 -1.94
C VAL A 229 3.56 -1.09 -2.08
N PRO A 230 2.37 -1.29 -2.65
CA PRO A 230 1.87 -2.64 -2.92
C PRO A 230 2.77 -3.43 -3.88
N LYS A 231 2.71 -4.75 -3.78
CA LYS A 231 3.36 -5.68 -4.71
C LYS A 231 2.32 -6.35 -5.60
N VAL A 232 2.68 -6.56 -6.86
CA VAL A 232 1.88 -7.38 -7.79
C VAL A 232 2.42 -8.80 -7.70
N LEU A 233 1.55 -9.73 -7.34
CA LEU A 233 1.82 -11.16 -7.34
C LEU A 233 1.04 -11.79 -8.51
N ILE A 234 1.71 -12.61 -9.31
CA ILE A 234 1.11 -13.27 -10.47
C ILE A 234 1.07 -14.76 -10.18
N SER A 235 -0.10 -15.38 -10.35
CA SER A 235 -0.25 -16.82 -10.16
C SER A 235 0.66 -17.60 -11.11
N SER A 236 1.12 -18.77 -10.65
CA SER A 236 1.94 -19.67 -11.46
C SER A 236 1.16 -20.46 -12.52
N ASP A 237 -0.17 -20.40 -12.50
CA ASP A 237 -1.02 -20.94 -13.55
C ASP A 237 -0.85 -20.13 -14.85
N GLU A 238 -0.15 -20.71 -15.83
CA GLU A 238 0.12 -20.11 -17.14
C GLU A 238 -1.14 -19.98 -18.01
N GLU A 239 -2.14 -20.85 -17.84
CA GLU A 239 -3.39 -20.82 -18.61
C GLU A 239 -4.37 -19.79 -18.03
N ASN A 240 -4.34 -19.59 -16.71
CA ASN A 240 -5.22 -18.64 -16.01
C ASN A 240 -4.42 -17.69 -15.11
N LYS A 241 -3.52 -16.88 -15.70
CA LYS A 241 -2.76 -15.87 -14.94
C LYS A 241 -3.69 -14.92 -14.22
N ARG A 242 -3.72 -15.02 -12.89
CA ARG A 242 -4.43 -14.11 -11.99
C ARG A 242 -3.43 -13.22 -11.29
N THR A 243 -3.82 -11.96 -11.15
CA THR A 243 -3.07 -10.97 -10.40
C THR A 243 -3.66 -10.83 -9.00
N LEU A 244 -2.80 -10.88 -7.99
CA LEU A 244 -3.12 -10.57 -6.60
C LEU A 244 -2.27 -9.38 -6.17
N ILE A 245 -2.88 -8.38 -5.55
CA ILE A 245 -2.14 -7.24 -4.99
C ILE A 245 -1.86 -7.50 -3.52
N SER A 246 -0.58 -7.59 -3.15
CA SER A 246 -0.16 -7.66 -1.75
C SER A 246 0.02 -6.25 -1.23
N ILE A 247 -0.74 -5.89 -0.20
CA ILE A 247 -0.68 -4.59 0.46
C ILE A 247 -0.22 -4.85 1.89
N ASN A 248 0.82 -4.16 2.34
CA ASN A 248 1.36 -4.30 3.69
C ASN A 248 1.08 -3.04 4.50
N ARG A 249 1.20 -3.13 5.83
CA ARG A 249 1.26 -1.93 6.67
C ARG A 249 2.66 -1.34 6.59
N SER A 250 2.75 -0.02 6.48
CA SER A 250 4.02 0.73 6.39
C SER A 250 4.25 1.67 7.59
N ASN A 251 3.34 1.63 8.55
CA ASN A 251 3.24 2.52 9.71
C ASN A 251 2.92 1.69 10.96
N SER A 252 3.06 2.32 12.13
CA SER A 252 2.69 1.70 13.41
C SER A 252 1.20 1.35 13.42
N ASP A 253 0.86 0.29 14.15
CA ASP A 253 -0.52 -0.08 14.45
C ASP A 253 -0.92 0.27 15.89
N ASP A 254 -2.22 0.14 16.17
CA ASP A 254 -2.80 0.46 17.47
C ASP A 254 -2.33 -0.47 18.60
N PHE A 255 -2.13 -1.76 18.32
CA PHE A 255 -1.62 -2.72 19.30
C PHE A 255 -0.18 -2.38 19.71
N GLU A 256 0.69 -2.05 18.75
CA GLU A 256 2.04 -1.56 19.02
C GLU A 256 1.99 -0.26 19.83
N MET A 257 1.19 0.72 19.39
CA MET A 257 1.10 2.03 20.05
C MET A 257 0.58 1.92 21.48
N TRP A 258 -0.54 1.24 21.71
CA TRP A 258 -1.27 1.33 22.97
C TRP A 258 -1.05 0.13 23.89
N SER A 259 -0.93 -1.08 23.34
CA SER A 259 -0.74 -2.29 24.15
C SER A 259 0.74 -2.53 24.46
N THR A 260 1.61 -2.41 23.46
CA THR A 260 3.05 -2.69 23.59
C THR A 260 3.81 -1.49 24.16
N ARG A 261 3.67 -0.32 23.53
CA ARG A 261 4.44 0.89 23.88
C ARG A 261 3.74 1.79 24.90
N LYS A 262 2.45 1.57 25.15
CA LYS A 262 1.62 2.33 26.11
C LYS A 262 1.73 3.84 25.90
N LEU A 263 1.63 4.27 24.65
CA LEU A 263 1.68 5.68 24.29
C LEU A 263 0.39 6.39 24.71
N ASP A 264 0.53 7.55 25.34
CA ASP A 264 -0.59 8.49 25.57
C ASP A 264 -1.03 9.17 24.26
N PHE A 265 -2.14 9.91 24.27
CA PHE A 265 -2.67 10.66 23.14
C PHE A 265 -1.62 11.53 22.47
N ARG A 266 -0.86 12.30 23.26
CA ARG A 266 0.11 13.26 22.75
C ARG A 266 1.24 12.55 22.00
N ARG A 267 1.74 11.44 22.53
CA ARG A 267 2.80 10.64 21.92
C ARG A 267 2.30 9.90 20.68
N SER A 268 1.10 9.32 20.76
CA SER A 268 0.47 8.62 19.64
C SER A 268 0.18 9.57 18.47
N LYS A 269 -0.38 10.75 18.75
CA LYS A 269 -0.58 11.81 17.76
C LYS A 269 0.72 12.24 17.09
N LYS A 270 1.76 12.51 17.88
CA LYS A 270 3.08 12.89 17.35
C LYS A 270 3.70 11.79 16.47
N LEU A 271 3.47 10.52 16.80
CA LEU A 271 3.93 9.39 16.00
C LEU A 271 3.22 9.34 14.65
N ILE A 272 1.88 9.36 14.65
CA ILE A 272 1.06 9.35 13.43
C ILE A 272 1.44 10.52 12.50
N GLU A 273 1.53 11.73 13.03
CA GLU A 273 1.91 12.92 12.24
C GLU A 273 3.30 12.77 11.62
N ARG A 274 4.26 12.22 12.37
CA ARG A 274 5.62 11.97 11.86
C ARG A 274 5.64 10.90 10.77
N GLU A 275 4.87 9.84 10.92
CA GLU A 275 4.78 8.76 9.93
C GLU A 275 4.13 9.22 8.63
N ILE A 276 3.02 9.97 8.72
CA ILE A 276 2.37 10.57 7.54
C ILE A 276 3.37 11.48 6.82
N GLU A 277 4.05 12.38 7.54
CA GLU A 277 5.05 13.28 6.95
C GLU A 277 6.20 12.50 6.29
N TRP A 278 6.65 11.41 6.91
CA TRP A 278 7.69 10.57 6.35
C TRP A 278 7.23 9.87 5.06
N ILE A 279 6.08 9.21 5.11
CA ILE A 279 5.49 8.49 3.97
C ILE A 279 5.18 9.46 2.83
N LYS A 280 4.69 10.66 3.15
CA LYS A 280 4.49 11.75 2.19
C LYS A 280 5.80 12.20 1.54
N LYS A 281 6.90 12.28 2.29
CA LYS A 281 8.25 12.67 1.78
C LYS A 281 8.89 11.65 0.86
N ILE A 282 8.52 10.39 0.94
CA ILE A 282 9.01 9.33 0.04
C ILE A 282 7.96 8.92 -1.00
N GLY A 283 6.76 9.48 -0.91
CA GLY A 283 5.60 9.17 -1.74
C GLY A 283 5.03 7.78 -1.55
N GLY A 284 5.11 7.17 -0.36
CA GLY A 284 4.62 5.80 -0.09
C GLY A 284 3.10 5.68 0.09
N SER A 285 2.66 4.55 0.63
CA SER A 285 1.28 4.30 1.06
C SER A 285 1.20 4.26 2.59
N TYR A 286 0.33 5.08 3.18
CA TYR A 286 0.03 5.07 4.61
C TYR A 286 -1.18 4.17 4.86
N ASN A 287 -0.97 2.98 5.41
CA ASN A 287 -2.00 1.95 5.46
C ASN A 287 -2.37 1.67 6.92
N MET A 288 -3.13 2.58 7.54
CA MET A 288 -3.56 2.43 8.93
C MET A 288 -4.57 1.30 9.06
N ASN A 289 -4.32 0.46 10.05
CA ASN A 289 -5.24 -0.57 10.52
C ASN A 289 -5.25 -0.55 12.05
N PHE A 290 -6.43 -0.69 12.63
CA PHE A 290 -6.63 -0.74 14.08
C PHE A 290 -7.76 -1.71 14.42
N HIS A 291 -7.95 -2.04 15.68
CA HIS A 291 -8.87 -3.09 16.13
C HIS A 291 -10.06 -2.51 16.89
N THR A 292 -11.20 -3.18 16.82
CA THR A 292 -12.44 -2.78 17.50
C THR A 292 -12.30 -2.61 19.01
N GLN A 293 -11.62 -3.54 19.67
CA GLN A 293 -11.37 -3.51 21.11
C GLN A 293 -10.45 -2.38 21.56
N ASN A 294 -9.60 -1.88 20.66
CA ASN A 294 -8.59 -0.88 20.99
C ASN A 294 -9.10 0.56 20.86
N ILE A 295 -10.18 0.79 20.11
CA ILE A 295 -10.82 2.11 19.98
C ILE A 295 -11.96 2.35 20.98
N GLY A 296 -12.13 1.45 21.96
CA GLY A 296 -13.20 1.57 22.97
C GLY A 296 -13.02 2.76 23.93
N SER A 297 -11.79 3.25 24.11
CA SER A 297 -11.52 4.44 24.93
C SER A 297 -11.72 5.73 24.13
N GLU A 298 -12.19 6.78 24.80
CA GLU A 298 -12.39 8.11 24.19
C GLU A 298 -11.08 8.67 23.62
N GLU A 299 -9.98 8.51 24.34
CA GLU A 299 -8.65 8.97 23.92
C GLU A 299 -8.18 8.31 22.61
N ASN A 300 -8.38 7.00 22.48
CA ASN A 300 -7.99 6.25 21.28
C ASN A 300 -8.92 6.57 20.10
N PHE A 301 -10.22 6.68 20.37
CA PHE A 301 -11.20 7.08 19.36
C PHE A 301 -10.89 8.49 18.81
N ASP A 302 -10.61 9.46 19.68
CA ASP A 302 -10.26 10.83 19.29
C ASP A 302 -8.98 10.87 18.44
N LEU A 303 -8.04 9.95 18.67
CA LEU A 303 -6.86 9.84 17.83
C LEU A 303 -7.21 9.38 16.40
N ILE A 304 -8.13 8.42 16.26
CA ILE A 304 -8.62 7.98 14.94
C ILE A 304 -9.37 9.13 14.25
N VAL A 305 -10.20 9.88 14.97
CA VAL A 305 -10.87 11.09 14.44
C VAL A 305 -9.84 12.12 13.96
N HIS A 306 -8.77 12.35 14.74
CA HIS A 306 -7.67 13.22 14.33
C HIS A 306 -7.01 12.74 13.04
N LEU A 307 -6.69 11.44 12.92
CA LEU A 307 -6.13 10.85 11.70
C LEU A 307 -7.05 11.06 10.48
N ILE A 308 -8.34 10.73 10.62
CA ILE A 308 -9.35 10.91 9.57
C ILE A 308 -9.35 12.37 9.09
N ARG A 309 -9.36 13.32 10.02
CA ARG A 309 -9.38 14.75 9.71
C ARG A 309 -8.09 15.19 9.03
N THR A 310 -6.93 14.76 9.52
CA THR A 310 -5.62 15.04 8.91
C THR A 310 -5.59 14.58 7.47
N LEU A 311 -5.91 13.31 7.19
CA LEU A 311 -5.88 12.76 5.83
C LEU A 311 -6.94 13.39 4.92
N LYS A 312 -8.16 13.63 5.41
CA LYS A 312 -9.24 14.25 4.62
C LYS A 312 -8.87 15.67 4.14
N THR A 313 -8.12 16.41 4.95
CA THR A 313 -7.72 17.79 4.63
C THR A 313 -6.44 17.90 3.79
N ASP A 314 -5.68 16.81 3.64
CA ASP A 314 -4.45 16.82 2.84
C ASP A 314 -4.78 16.69 1.34
N ASN A 315 -4.51 17.74 0.56
CA ASN A 315 -4.76 17.71 -0.88
C ASN A 315 -3.70 16.92 -1.67
N GLU A 316 -2.61 16.49 -1.05
CA GLU A 316 -1.55 15.71 -1.70
C GLU A 316 -1.77 14.19 -1.60
N VAL A 317 -2.72 13.73 -0.78
CA VAL A 317 -3.04 12.30 -0.60
C VAL A 317 -4.04 11.78 -1.63
N SER A 318 -3.87 10.52 -2.02
CA SER A 318 -4.92 9.68 -2.60
C SER A 318 -5.51 8.79 -1.50
N LEU A 319 -6.59 9.26 -0.88
CA LEU A 319 -7.35 8.49 0.11
C LEU A 319 -8.31 7.53 -0.61
N SER A 320 -8.30 6.25 -0.25
CA SER A 320 -9.13 5.21 -0.89
C SER A 320 -9.46 4.07 0.06
N THR A 321 -10.42 3.22 -0.32
CA THR A 321 -10.53 1.88 0.28
C THR A 321 -9.34 1.03 -0.18
N ILE A 322 -9.14 -0.12 0.46
CA ILE A 322 -8.09 -1.05 0.09
C ILE A 322 -8.40 -1.73 -1.25
N SER A 323 -9.67 -2.04 -1.55
CA SER A 323 -10.07 -2.49 -2.89
C SER A 323 -9.72 -1.49 -3.98
N ASP A 324 -9.96 -0.19 -3.75
CA ASP A 324 -9.68 0.85 -4.71
C ASP A 324 -8.18 1.06 -4.92
N LEU A 325 -7.38 0.91 -3.86
CA LEU A 325 -5.92 0.89 -3.95
C LEU A 325 -5.43 -0.30 -4.78
N ALA A 326 -5.99 -1.50 -4.56
CA ALA A 326 -5.64 -2.69 -5.32
C ALA A 326 -6.02 -2.58 -6.80
N GLU A 327 -7.23 -2.12 -7.11
CA GLU A 327 -7.70 -1.90 -8.48
C GLU A 327 -6.84 -0.86 -9.20
N TRP A 328 -6.47 0.23 -8.53
CA TRP A 328 -5.51 1.20 -9.07
C TRP A 328 -4.15 0.56 -9.35
N TRP A 329 -3.60 -0.19 -8.40
CA TRP A 329 -2.27 -0.76 -8.54
C TRP A 329 -2.18 -1.76 -9.70
N ASN A 330 -3.22 -2.60 -9.86
CA ASN A 330 -3.37 -3.48 -11.01
C ASN A 330 -3.53 -2.70 -12.32
N THR A 331 -4.33 -1.63 -12.33
CA THR A 331 -4.52 -0.75 -13.50
C THR A 331 -3.21 -0.10 -13.91
N ARG A 332 -2.46 0.46 -12.96
CA ARG A 332 -1.14 1.04 -13.18
C ARG A 332 -0.17 0.01 -13.75
N HIS A 333 -0.14 -1.19 -13.18
CA HIS A 333 0.72 -2.28 -13.67
C HIS A 333 0.45 -2.59 -15.15
N LYS A 334 -0.82 -2.72 -15.53
CA LYS A 334 -1.24 -2.95 -16.92
C LYS A 334 -0.87 -1.78 -17.84
N LEU A 335 -1.04 -0.53 -17.41
CA LEU A 335 -0.58 0.65 -18.17
C LEU A 335 0.94 0.62 -18.40
N LEU A 336 1.71 0.24 -17.39
CA LEU A 336 3.17 0.09 -17.50
C LEU A 336 3.60 -1.05 -18.43
N LEU A 337 2.72 -2.02 -18.68
CA LEU A 337 2.89 -3.07 -19.68
C LEU A 337 2.43 -2.64 -21.09
N GLY A 338 1.95 -1.40 -21.26
CA GLY A 338 1.37 -0.94 -22.52
C GLY A 338 0.03 -1.59 -22.87
N GLN A 339 -0.67 -2.18 -21.89
CA GLN A 339 -1.98 -2.78 -22.10
C GLN A 339 -3.09 -1.72 -22.15
N VAL A 340 -4.11 -1.99 -22.96
CA VAL A 340 -5.33 -1.16 -23.02
C VAL A 340 -6.12 -1.30 -21.73
N ILE A 341 -6.55 -0.17 -21.17
CA ILE A 341 -7.34 -0.11 -19.94
C ILE A 341 -8.75 0.40 -20.26
N PRO A 342 -9.81 -0.18 -19.64
CA PRO A 342 -11.17 0.32 -19.75
C PRO A 342 -11.34 1.81 -19.38
N ASP A 343 -12.15 2.54 -20.15
CA ASP A 343 -12.36 3.98 -19.96
C ASP A 343 -12.91 4.34 -18.57
N ASN A 344 -13.74 3.49 -17.97
CA ASN A 344 -14.26 3.71 -16.61
C ASN A 344 -13.12 3.78 -15.56
N LEU A 345 -12.04 3.01 -15.75
CA LEU A 345 -10.87 3.06 -14.86
C LEU A 345 -10.02 4.30 -15.14
N ILE A 346 -9.90 4.72 -16.40
CA ILE A 346 -9.26 5.99 -16.77
C ILE A 346 -10.01 7.18 -16.12
N GLN A 347 -11.33 7.18 -16.19
CA GLN A 347 -12.18 8.22 -15.58
C GLN A 347 -12.10 8.21 -14.06
N LYS A 348 -12.15 7.03 -13.43
CA LYS A 348 -12.09 6.85 -11.98
C LYS A 348 -10.75 7.34 -11.42
N TYR A 349 -9.63 6.86 -11.97
CA TYR A 349 -8.31 7.09 -11.39
C TYR A 349 -7.55 8.26 -11.99
N ARG A 350 -7.95 8.73 -13.18
CA ARG A 350 -7.26 9.78 -13.94
C ARG A 350 -5.75 9.57 -13.94
N PRO A 351 -5.26 8.47 -14.55
CA PRO A 351 -3.83 8.17 -14.58
C PRO A 351 -3.07 9.37 -15.11
N THR A 352 -1.89 9.63 -14.56
CA THR A 352 -1.09 10.80 -14.90
C THR A 352 0.30 10.32 -15.29
N ILE A 353 0.80 10.76 -16.45
CA ILE A 353 2.19 10.59 -16.84
C ILE A 353 3.00 11.64 -16.10
N VAL A 354 4.08 11.20 -15.45
CA VAL A 354 5.06 12.08 -14.81
C VAL A 354 6.33 12.03 -15.64
N THR A 355 6.76 13.19 -16.13
CA THR A 355 7.97 13.35 -16.96
C THR A 355 9.01 14.13 -16.18
N LEU A 356 10.16 13.51 -15.94
CA LEU A 356 11.36 14.19 -15.45
C LEU A 356 12.05 14.88 -16.62
N LYS A 357 12.11 16.21 -16.58
CA LYS A 357 12.81 17.04 -17.57
C LYS A 357 14.30 17.10 -17.28
N ASN A 358 15.08 17.50 -18.28
CA ASN A 358 16.54 17.63 -18.19
C ASN A 358 17.02 18.64 -17.13
N ASP A 359 16.16 19.60 -16.76
CA ASP A 359 16.41 20.59 -15.70
C ASP A 359 16.06 20.07 -14.28
N GLY A 360 15.59 18.83 -14.17
CA GLY A 360 15.17 18.20 -12.92
C GLY A 360 13.74 18.53 -12.49
N SER A 361 12.98 19.30 -13.29
CA SER A 361 11.57 19.57 -13.02
C SER A 361 10.68 18.38 -13.42
N LEU A 362 9.53 18.27 -12.76
CA LEU A 362 8.51 17.27 -13.05
C LEU A 362 7.34 17.91 -13.79
N GLU A 363 6.99 17.36 -14.94
CA GLU A 363 5.75 17.67 -15.66
C GLU A 363 4.73 16.55 -15.46
N LYS A 364 3.45 16.93 -15.30
CA LYS A 364 2.34 16.00 -15.11
C LYS A 364 1.33 16.16 -16.23
N THR A 365 1.07 15.08 -16.96
CA THR A 365 0.15 15.06 -18.09
C THR A 365 -0.90 13.96 -17.89
N PRO A 366 -2.20 14.28 -17.83
CA PRO A 366 -3.24 13.25 -17.73
C PRO A 366 -3.23 12.29 -18.93
N VAL A 367 -3.43 11.00 -18.68
CA VAL A 367 -3.69 10.00 -19.73
C VAL A 367 -5.09 10.26 -20.30
N LYS A 368 -5.19 10.29 -21.63
CA LYS A 368 -6.46 10.51 -22.35
C LYS A 368 -7.16 9.18 -22.65
N GLU A 369 -8.48 9.26 -22.78
CA GLU A 369 -9.32 8.16 -23.27
C GLU A 369 -8.90 7.78 -24.71
N ALA A 370 -9.08 6.51 -25.07
CA ALA A 370 -8.97 6.11 -26.47
C ALA A 370 -10.21 6.67 -27.19
N GLY A 371 -10.05 7.76 -27.94
CA GLY A 371 -11.13 8.25 -28.81
C GLY A 371 -11.55 7.16 -29.80
N ASN A 372 -12.77 7.24 -30.33
CA ASN A 372 -13.34 6.37 -31.39
C ASN A 372 -12.60 6.46 -32.75
N SER A 373 -11.27 6.34 -32.74
CA SER A 373 -10.42 6.21 -33.91
C SER A 373 -9.36 5.17 -33.61
N ASP A 374 -9.01 4.35 -34.60
CA ASP A 374 -8.03 3.26 -34.59
C ASP A 374 -6.59 3.61 -34.13
N SER A 375 -6.39 4.66 -33.34
CA SER A 375 -5.17 4.92 -32.61
C SER A 375 -5.20 4.18 -31.28
N GLN A 376 -4.53 3.03 -31.24
CA GLN A 376 -4.10 2.42 -29.99
C GLN A 376 -3.44 3.50 -29.11
N THR A 377 -3.86 3.61 -27.86
CA THR A 377 -3.15 4.37 -26.84
C THR A 377 -1.82 3.67 -26.56
N GLN A 378 -0.83 3.86 -27.43
CA GLN A 378 0.54 3.47 -27.19
C GLN A 378 1.18 4.52 -26.27
N LEU A 379 1.66 4.06 -25.12
CA LEU A 379 2.50 4.81 -24.18
C LEU A 379 3.96 4.82 -24.64
#